data_AF-Q9A454-F1
#
_entry.id   AF-Q9A454-F1
#
_cell.length_a   1.000
_cell.length_b   1.000
_cell.length_c   1.000
_cell.angle_alpha   90.00
_cell.angle_beta   90.00
_cell.angle_gamma   90.00
#
_symmetry.space_group_name_H-M   'P 1'
#
loop_
_entity.id
_entity.type
_entity.pdbx_description
1 polymer ?
#
loop_
_entity_poly.entity_id
_entity_poly.type
_entity_poly.pdbx_seq_one_letter_code
_entity_poly.pdbx_strand_id
1 'polypeptide(L)'
;MSYKSGDVAGGAGVSIASRHPGAVAEPQGPAAQEASANARLGWVDQLRGLVMVIMALDHVRDFVHRGAMSALPTDLATTTPLLFATRWITHVCAPAFALTAGVGAFLWWSRGRSRAQLSGFLVSRGLWLMLLELVVMRLAYYFSVSLQSPVLLLVLWALGLSMIALAALVWLPRAWLAPLAVAILLLHPLLDIAPFGAGMSFLHEVGIVQLFGATVVSPYPLIPWAAIMLLGFAMGPAIQAGRLSAGSFAGLGLAALAGFVALRLANLYGDPAPWSPQASPVYSLMAFVNVTKYPASLDFTLLTLGLIFLLAAVLVRTPGRPSAVRGALEVLGRVPLFYYLLHFFLAHLIATGLALATYGAQALSFVFTPYPSLGGPKEAFPADFGHGLLTVYVVWLVVVAVCYPACLWFAKVKARRRAWWLSYL
;
A
#
# COMPACT_ATOMS: atom_id res chain seq x y z
N MET A 1 -49.83 62.01 8.46
CA MET A 1 -50.11 63.41 8.06
C MET A 1 -48.93 63.89 7.25
N SER A 2 -49.21 64.24 6.00
CA SER A 2 -48.25 64.50 4.93
C SER A 2 -47.64 65.89 5.07
N TYR A 3 -46.35 66.04 4.77
CA TYR A 3 -45.86 67.24 4.09
C TYR A 3 -44.73 66.86 3.13
N LYS A 4 -45.06 66.95 1.84
CA LYS A 4 -44.12 67.12 0.72
C LYS A 4 -43.59 68.55 0.76
N SER A 5 -42.36 68.77 0.29
CA SER A 5 -42.08 69.43 -1.00
C SER A 5 -40.80 70.24 -0.97
N GLY A 6 -40.05 70.12 -2.07
CA GLY A 6 -39.18 71.17 -2.59
C GLY A 6 -37.73 70.71 -2.72
N ASP A 7 -37.01 70.91 -3.81
CA ASP A 7 -37.31 71.18 -5.21
C ASP A 7 -35.95 71.31 -5.94
N VAL A 8 -35.99 71.24 -7.27
CA VAL A 8 -34.98 71.74 -8.25
C VAL A 8 -33.73 70.90 -8.58
N ALA A 9 -33.88 70.14 -9.66
CA ALA A 9 -33.13 70.14 -10.93
C ALA A 9 -31.60 70.39 -11.01
N GLY A 10 -30.93 69.43 -11.68
CA GLY A 10 -30.17 69.72 -12.91
C GLY A 10 -28.64 69.65 -12.83
N GLY A 11 -28.05 68.53 -13.27
CA GLY A 11 -26.62 68.44 -13.56
C GLY A 11 -26.17 67.02 -13.90
N ALA A 12 -26.07 66.73 -15.20
CA ALA A 12 -25.58 65.45 -15.72
C ALA A 12 -24.08 65.28 -15.51
N GLY A 13 -23.63 64.06 -15.18
CA GLY A 13 -22.24 63.66 -15.41
C GLY A 13 -21.64 62.62 -14.47
N VAL A 14 -21.67 61.37 -14.95
CA VAL A 14 -20.64 60.33 -14.73
C VAL A 14 -20.66 59.53 -13.42
N SER A 15 -20.99 58.25 -13.60
CA SER A 15 -20.84 57.11 -12.69
C SER A 15 -19.44 57.01 -12.06
N ILE A 16 -19.37 57.03 -10.73
CA ILE A 16 -18.27 56.43 -9.96
C ILE A 16 -18.85 55.28 -9.17
N ALA A 17 -18.55 54.05 -9.61
CA ALA A 17 -18.83 52.83 -8.89
C ALA A 17 -18.13 52.87 -7.52
N SER A 18 -18.92 52.82 -6.44
CA SER A 18 -18.41 52.68 -5.08
C SER A 18 -17.77 51.30 -4.93
N ARG A 19 -16.43 51.27 -4.89
CA ARG A 19 -15.66 50.10 -4.44
C ARG A 19 -16.00 49.85 -2.96
N HIS A 20 -16.58 48.69 -2.66
CA HIS A 20 -16.57 48.16 -1.30
C HIS A 20 -15.10 47.88 -0.90
N PRO A 21 -14.60 48.42 0.23
CA PRO A 21 -13.31 48.03 0.77
C PRO A 21 -13.36 46.56 1.21
N GLY A 22 -12.30 45.83 0.88
CA GLY A 22 -12.18 44.39 1.02
C GLY A 22 -12.51 43.89 2.42
N ALA A 23 -13.30 42.81 2.46
CA ALA A 23 -13.34 41.90 3.59
C ALA A 23 -11.94 41.31 3.76
N VAL A 24 -11.17 41.87 4.70
CA VAL A 24 -9.95 41.23 5.20
C VAL A 24 -10.41 39.94 5.87
N ALA A 25 -10.09 38.80 5.24
CA ALA A 25 -10.37 37.50 5.82
C ALA A 25 -9.71 37.42 7.20
N GLU A 26 -10.52 37.27 8.25
CA GLU A 26 -10.00 37.10 9.62
C GLU A 26 -9.02 35.93 9.65
N PRO A 27 -7.85 36.09 10.34
CA PRO A 27 -6.91 34.99 10.49
C PRO A 27 -7.58 33.86 11.26
N GLN A 28 -7.80 32.73 10.58
CA GLN A 28 -8.35 31.52 11.20
C GLN A 28 -7.50 31.15 12.42
N GLY A 29 -8.16 30.98 13.58
CA GLY A 29 -7.47 30.64 14.83
C GLY A 29 -6.66 29.33 14.74
N PRO A 30 -5.70 29.09 15.65
CA PRO A 30 -4.78 27.96 15.60
C PRO A 30 -5.49 26.60 15.46
N ALA A 31 -6.63 26.42 16.14
CA ALA A 31 -7.44 25.21 16.08
C ALA A 31 -8.10 24.98 14.70
N ALA A 32 -8.50 26.05 14.00
CA ALA A 32 -9.07 25.96 12.65
C ALA A 32 -7.98 25.68 11.60
N GLN A 33 -6.77 26.23 11.79
CA GLN A 33 -5.60 25.92 10.98
C GLN A 33 -5.13 24.46 11.18
N GLU A 34 -5.12 23.95 12.41
CA GLU A 34 -4.83 22.55 12.71
C GLU A 34 -5.90 21.59 12.17
N ALA A 35 -7.19 21.94 12.27
CA ALA A 35 -8.28 21.16 11.68
C ALA A 35 -8.18 21.12 10.14
N SER A 36 -7.84 22.25 9.51
CA SER A 36 -7.58 22.35 8.07
C SER A 36 -6.35 21.56 7.64
N ALA A 37 -5.27 21.58 8.43
CA ALA A 37 -4.06 20.79 8.18
C ALA A 37 -4.27 19.28 8.37
N ASN A 38 -5.06 18.88 9.37
CA ASN A 38 -5.43 17.48 9.60
C ASN A 38 -6.38 16.96 8.51
N ALA A 39 -7.37 17.74 8.09
CA ALA A 39 -8.23 17.41 6.96
C ALA A 39 -7.43 17.30 5.64
N ARG A 40 -6.38 18.11 5.48
CA ARG A 40 -5.47 18.10 4.31
C ARG A 40 -4.64 16.82 4.21
N LEU A 41 -4.41 16.10 5.30
CA LEU A 41 -3.63 14.86 5.32
C LEU A 41 -4.48 13.58 5.36
N GLY A 42 -5.81 13.71 5.54
CA GLY A 42 -6.72 12.57 5.64
C GLY A 42 -6.75 11.66 4.41
N TRP A 43 -6.36 12.17 3.23
CA TRP A 43 -6.25 11.34 2.02
C TRP A 43 -5.18 10.24 2.14
N VAL A 44 -4.12 10.44 2.94
CA VAL A 44 -3.07 9.44 3.17
C VAL A 44 -3.63 8.25 3.95
N ASP A 45 -4.46 8.53 4.96
CA ASP A 45 -5.17 7.50 5.71
C ASP A 45 -6.23 6.82 4.82
N GLN A 46 -6.97 7.58 4.03
CA GLN A 46 -7.96 7.00 3.10
C GLN A 46 -7.32 6.10 2.05
N LEU A 47 -6.16 6.48 1.50
CA LEU A 47 -5.40 5.67 0.55
C LEU A 47 -4.95 4.36 1.22
N ARG A 48 -4.39 4.45 2.44
CA ARG A 48 -4.02 3.27 3.23
C ARG A 48 -5.22 2.36 3.48
N GLY A 49 -6.35 2.92 3.92
CA GLY A 49 -7.58 2.15 4.15
C GLY A 49 -8.09 1.47 2.89
N LEU A 50 -8.04 2.16 1.74
CA LEU A 50 -8.45 1.58 0.46
C LEU A 50 -7.58 0.37 0.11
N VAL A 51 -6.26 0.52 0.18
CA VAL A 51 -5.36 -0.60 -0.15
C VAL A 51 -5.43 -1.72 0.88
N MET A 52 -5.81 -1.46 2.13
CA MET A 52 -6.06 -2.52 3.12
C MET A 52 -7.28 -3.37 2.77
N VAL A 53 -8.36 -2.74 2.30
CA VAL A 53 -9.55 -3.43 1.81
C VAL A 53 -9.18 -4.30 0.60
N ILE A 54 -8.44 -3.74 -0.37
CA ILE A 54 -8.02 -4.46 -1.59
C ILE A 54 -7.03 -5.59 -1.26
N MET A 55 -6.04 -5.35 -0.41
CA MET A 55 -5.02 -6.33 -0.02
C MET A 55 -5.64 -7.58 0.63
N ALA A 56 -6.66 -7.41 1.47
CA ALA A 56 -7.34 -8.53 2.12
C ALA A 56 -7.95 -9.52 1.10
N LEU A 57 -8.31 -9.07 -0.10
CA LEU A 57 -8.79 -9.95 -1.16
C LEU A 57 -7.71 -10.93 -1.63
N ASP A 58 -6.47 -10.47 -1.76
CA ASP A 58 -5.32 -11.31 -2.17
C ASP A 58 -5.12 -12.44 -1.16
N HIS A 59 -5.09 -12.07 0.12
CA HIS A 59 -4.80 -12.99 1.22
C HIS A 59 -5.95 -13.96 1.47
N VAL A 60 -7.20 -13.50 1.38
CA VAL A 60 -8.36 -14.42 1.43
C VAL A 60 -8.33 -15.39 0.26
N ARG A 61 -8.01 -14.93 -0.96
CA ARG A 61 -7.87 -15.84 -2.11
C ARG A 61 -6.79 -16.90 -1.84
N ASP A 62 -5.65 -16.52 -1.27
CA ASP A 62 -4.55 -17.43 -1.01
C ASP A 62 -4.94 -18.59 -0.06
N PHE A 63 -5.90 -18.38 0.85
CA PHE A 63 -6.42 -19.45 1.72
C PHE A 63 -7.66 -20.17 1.16
N VAL A 64 -8.51 -19.49 0.40
CA VAL A 64 -9.85 -19.99 0.07
C VAL A 64 -9.99 -20.48 -1.37
N HIS A 65 -9.25 -19.90 -2.32
CA HIS A 65 -9.44 -20.20 -3.74
C HIS A 65 -8.82 -21.53 -4.13
N ARG A 66 -9.60 -22.42 -4.77
CA ARG A 66 -9.11 -23.73 -5.24
C ARG A 66 -7.89 -23.60 -6.16
N GLY A 67 -7.94 -22.69 -7.13
CA GLY A 67 -6.84 -22.50 -8.08
C GLY A 67 -5.55 -21.96 -7.43
N ALA A 68 -5.64 -21.31 -6.26
CA ALA A 68 -4.44 -20.84 -5.55
C ALA A 68 -3.59 -21.99 -5.01
N MET A 69 -4.15 -23.21 -4.94
CA MET A 69 -3.43 -24.41 -4.49
C MET A 69 -2.57 -25.02 -5.59
N SER A 70 -2.83 -24.68 -6.86
CA SER A 70 -2.26 -25.41 -8.00
C SER A 70 -1.48 -24.51 -8.95
N ALA A 71 -1.91 -23.27 -9.19
CA ALA A 71 -1.33 -22.39 -10.20
C ALA A 71 -1.26 -20.92 -9.76
N LEU A 72 -0.39 -20.15 -10.42
CA LEU A 72 -0.33 -18.70 -10.24
C LEU A 72 -1.59 -18.07 -10.87
N PRO A 73 -2.30 -17.16 -10.16
CA PRO A 73 -3.51 -16.53 -10.70
C PRO A 73 -3.26 -15.60 -11.90
N THR A 74 -2.00 -15.31 -12.21
CA THR A 74 -1.57 -14.49 -13.36
C THR A 74 -0.94 -15.31 -14.49
N ASP A 75 -0.89 -16.64 -14.37
CA ASP A 75 -0.46 -17.51 -15.47
C ASP A 75 -1.50 -17.48 -16.60
N LEU A 76 -1.13 -16.92 -17.74
CA LEU A 76 -2.02 -16.74 -18.89
C LEU A 76 -2.48 -18.06 -19.52
N ALA A 77 -1.79 -19.17 -19.27
CA ALA A 77 -2.18 -20.49 -19.76
C ALA A 77 -3.36 -21.08 -18.96
N THR A 78 -3.52 -20.69 -17.70
CA THR A 78 -4.47 -21.33 -16.77
C THR A 78 -5.46 -20.35 -16.13
N THR A 79 -5.19 -19.05 -16.19
CA THR A 79 -6.02 -18.02 -15.58
C THR A 79 -7.28 -17.71 -16.38
N THR A 80 -8.18 -16.94 -15.77
CA THR A 80 -9.33 -16.31 -16.41
C THR A 80 -9.25 -14.80 -16.20
N PRO A 81 -9.91 -13.96 -17.03
CA PRO A 81 -9.87 -12.51 -16.85
C PRO A 81 -10.29 -12.05 -15.44
N LEU A 82 -11.28 -12.71 -14.83
CA LEU A 82 -11.75 -12.38 -13.48
C LEU A 82 -10.72 -12.78 -12.40
N LEU A 83 -10.10 -13.96 -12.51
CA LEU A 83 -9.05 -14.40 -11.59
C LEU A 83 -7.80 -13.52 -11.71
N PHE A 84 -7.39 -13.20 -12.94
CA PHE A 84 -6.30 -12.28 -13.21
C PHE A 84 -6.56 -10.92 -12.59
N ALA A 85 -7.74 -10.31 -12.85
CA ALA A 85 -8.11 -9.02 -12.28
C ALA A 85 -8.10 -9.05 -10.74
N THR A 86 -8.61 -10.13 -10.13
CA THR A 86 -8.60 -10.33 -8.67
C THR A 86 -7.19 -10.26 -8.10
N ARG A 87 -6.19 -10.82 -8.79
CA ARG A 87 -4.78 -10.73 -8.40
C ARG A 87 -4.14 -9.40 -8.76
N TRP A 88 -4.44 -8.88 -9.93
CA TRP A 88 -3.76 -7.73 -10.50
C TRP A 88 -4.09 -6.45 -9.73
N ILE A 89 -5.35 -6.24 -9.32
CA ILE A 89 -5.73 -5.04 -8.55
C ILE A 89 -5.00 -4.92 -7.21
N THR A 90 -4.48 -6.03 -6.66
CA THR A 90 -3.79 -6.03 -5.37
C THR A 90 -2.31 -5.64 -5.52
N HIS A 91 -1.79 -5.50 -6.74
CA HIS A 91 -0.40 -5.11 -7.01
C HIS A 91 -0.04 -3.74 -6.43
N VAL A 92 -1.01 -2.81 -6.38
CA VAL A 92 -0.80 -1.46 -5.82
C VAL A 92 -0.58 -1.45 -4.30
N CYS A 93 -0.90 -2.53 -3.58
CA CYS A 93 -0.95 -2.50 -2.12
C CYS A 93 0.43 -2.29 -1.48
N ALA A 94 1.42 -3.11 -1.83
CA ALA A 94 2.76 -3.01 -1.25
C ALA A 94 3.46 -1.68 -1.60
N PRO A 95 3.44 -1.18 -2.86
CA PRO A 95 4.00 0.13 -3.20
C PRO A 95 3.30 1.28 -2.47
N ALA A 96 1.97 1.21 -2.31
CA ALA A 96 1.21 2.22 -1.57
C ALA A 96 1.62 2.26 -0.09
N PHE A 97 1.79 1.10 0.55
CA PHE A 97 2.28 1.06 1.94
C PHE A 97 3.71 1.57 2.07
N ALA A 98 4.62 1.19 1.17
CA ALA A 98 5.99 1.70 1.20
C ALA A 98 6.02 3.23 1.04
N LEU A 99 5.30 3.77 0.04
CA LEU A 99 5.22 5.20 -0.23
C LEU A 99 4.62 5.95 0.96
N THR A 100 3.46 5.50 1.47
CA THR A 100 2.78 6.16 2.58
C THR A 100 3.50 6.01 3.92
N ALA A 101 4.29 4.94 4.12
CA ALA A 101 5.18 4.80 5.26
C ALA A 101 6.30 5.87 5.24
N GLY A 102 6.87 6.13 4.06
CA GLY A 102 7.81 7.24 3.86
C GLY A 102 7.21 8.61 4.18
N VAL A 103 6.01 8.88 3.65
CA VAL A 103 5.26 10.11 3.97
C VAL A 103 5.00 10.20 5.48
N GLY A 104 4.56 9.11 6.10
CA GLY A 104 4.31 9.03 7.54
C GLY A 104 5.56 9.29 8.38
N ALA A 105 6.72 8.79 7.97
CA ALA A 105 8.00 9.05 8.62
C ALA A 105 8.38 10.54 8.56
N PHE A 106 8.17 11.19 7.41
CA PHE A 106 8.37 12.64 7.29
C PHE A 106 7.41 13.43 8.19
N LEU A 107 6.11 13.10 8.18
CA LEU A 107 5.10 13.77 9.01
C LEU A 107 5.34 13.55 10.50
N TRP A 108 5.90 12.39 10.88
CA TRP A 108 6.34 12.15 12.25
C TRP A 108 7.54 13.05 12.59
N TRP A 109 8.51 13.16 11.70
CA TRP A 109 9.69 14.00 11.92
C TRP A 109 9.36 15.49 12.00
N SER A 110 8.45 15.99 11.15
CA SER A 110 8.12 17.41 11.04
C SER A 110 7.43 18.01 12.27
N ARG A 111 7.07 17.18 13.26
CA ARG A 111 6.52 17.60 14.58
C ARG A 111 7.62 18.00 15.58
N GLY A 112 8.66 18.69 15.12
CA GLY A 112 9.73 19.24 15.96
C GLY A 112 10.77 18.23 16.47
N ARG A 113 10.93 17.09 15.80
CA ARG A 113 11.86 16.02 16.23
C ARG A 113 13.22 16.16 15.56
N SER A 114 14.29 15.74 16.24
CA SER A 114 15.65 15.73 15.67
C SER A 114 15.80 14.61 14.62
N ARG A 115 16.81 14.73 13.74
CA ARG A 115 17.12 13.66 12.77
C ARG A 115 17.55 12.37 13.46
N ALA A 116 18.30 12.47 14.57
CA ALA A 116 18.69 11.31 15.37
C ALA A 116 17.46 10.59 15.96
N GLN A 117 16.46 11.33 16.44
CA GLN A 117 15.20 10.75 16.91
C GLN A 117 14.44 10.05 15.79
N LEU A 118 14.41 10.63 14.58
CA LEU A 118 13.82 9.97 13.39
C LEU A 118 14.56 8.68 13.05
N SER A 119 15.89 8.71 12.98
CA SER A 119 16.71 7.54 12.65
C SER A 119 16.49 6.42 13.69
N GLY A 120 16.57 6.71 14.99
CA GLY A 120 16.30 5.73 16.04
C GLY A 120 14.86 5.19 16.02
N PHE A 121 13.88 6.04 15.73
CA PHE A 121 12.50 5.60 15.57
C PHE A 121 12.32 4.66 14.37
N LEU A 122 12.92 4.97 13.22
CA LEU A 122 12.87 4.14 12.03
C LEU A 122 13.57 2.80 12.23
N VAL A 123 14.74 2.77 12.89
CA VAL A 123 15.44 1.50 13.21
C VAL A 123 14.59 0.66 14.16
N SER A 124 14.15 1.22 15.28
CA SER A 124 13.36 0.46 16.26
C SER A 124 12.04 -0.02 15.68
N ARG A 125 11.34 0.79 14.88
CA ARG A 125 10.10 0.38 14.23
C ARG A 125 10.34 -0.63 13.11
N GLY A 126 11.42 -0.50 12.35
CA GLY A 126 11.80 -1.46 11.34
C GLY A 126 12.07 -2.84 11.93
N LEU A 127 12.87 -2.90 13.00
CA LEU A 127 13.13 -4.13 13.76
C LEU A 127 11.84 -4.72 14.35
N TRP A 128 10.92 -3.89 14.81
CA TRP A 128 9.61 -4.34 15.30
C TRP A 128 8.78 -5.00 14.19
N LEU A 129 8.73 -4.43 12.98
CA LEU A 129 8.04 -5.06 11.84
C LEU A 129 8.66 -6.41 11.45
N MET A 130 9.99 -6.49 11.46
CA MET A 130 10.71 -7.73 11.19
C MET A 130 10.42 -8.81 12.25
N LEU A 131 10.37 -8.42 13.52
CA LEU A 131 9.99 -9.33 14.61
C LEU A 131 8.54 -9.83 14.44
N LEU A 132 7.61 -8.94 14.08
CA LEU A 132 6.23 -9.33 13.81
C LEU A 132 6.11 -10.29 12.62
N GLU A 133 6.90 -10.11 11.55
CA GLU A 133 6.93 -11.07 10.43
C GLU A 133 7.36 -12.46 10.91
N LEU A 134 8.48 -12.53 11.64
CA LEU A 134 9.09 -13.79 12.07
C LEU A 134 8.23 -14.55 13.09
N VAL A 135 7.49 -13.84 13.93
CA VAL A 135 6.75 -14.43 15.06
C VAL A 135 5.24 -14.47 14.77
N VAL A 136 4.62 -13.29 14.62
CA VAL A 136 3.15 -13.19 14.55
C VAL A 136 2.64 -13.62 13.19
N MET A 137 3.29 -13.17 12.11
CA MET A 137 2.84 -13.51 10.77
C MET A 137 3.11 -14.96 10.43
N ARG A 138 4.24 -15.52 10.86
CA ARG A 138 4.50 -16.95 10.76
C ARG A 138 3.40 -17.78 11.41
N LEU A 139 2.95 -17.40 12.61
CA LEU A 139 1.80 -18.04 13.23
C LEU A 139 0.52 -17.82 12.41
N ALA A 140 0.28 -16.61 11.90
CA ALA A 140 -0.91 -16.30 11.11
C ALA A 140 -0.97 -17.06 9.77
N TYR A 141 0.18 -17.31 9.12
CA TYR A 141 0.28 -18.03 7.86
C TYR A 141 0.00 -19.53 8.02
N TYR A 142 0.44 -20.13 9.13
CA TYR A 142 0.47 -21.59 9.28
C TYR A 142 -0.41 -22.17 10.39
N PHE A 143 -0.86 -21.33 11.33
CA PHE A 143 -1.49 -21.79 12.58
C PHE A 143 -0.67 -22.90 13.27
N SER A 144 0.65 -22.84 13.12
CA SER A 144 1.60 -23.83 13.59
C SER A 144 2.90 -23.15 14.01
N VAL A 145 3.53 -23.68 15.05
CA VAL A 145 4.84 -23.23 15.53
C VAL A 145 5.99 -24.09 14.99
N SER A 146 5.68 -25.12 14.19
CA SER A 146 6.67 -26.07 13.65
C SER A 146 7.80 -25.32 12.93
N LEU A 147 9.06 -25.67 13.22
CA LEU A 147 10.25 -25.10 12.58
C LEU A 147 10.54 -25.69 11.19
N GLN A 148 9.76 -26.68 10.76
CA GLN A 148 9.94 -27.36 9.47
C GLN A 148 9.33 -26.56 8.30
N SER A 149 8.37 -25.67 8.58
CA SER A 149 7.77 -24.79 7.58
C SER A 149 8.78 -23.74 7.09
N PRO A 150 8.75 -23.36 5.80
CA PRO A 150 9.63 -22.33 5.28
C PRO A 150 9.44 -21.01 6.05
N VAL A 151 10.53 -20.26 6.21
CA VAL A 151 10.49 -18.92 6.79
C VAL A 151 10.25 -17.92 5.66
N LEU A 152 9.03 -17.39 5.62
CA LEU A 152 8.65 -16.37 4.65
C LEU A 152 8.99 -14.97 5.20
N LEU A 153 9.78 -14.23 4.44
CA LEU A 153 10.14 -12.84 4.71
C LEU A 153 9.39 -11.93 3.74
N LEU A 154 8.11 -11.67 4.02
CA LEU A 154 7.21 -10.96 3.11
C LEU A 154 7.24 -9.43 3.33
N VAL A 155 6.08 -8.79 3.17
CA VAL A 155 5.97 -7.33 3.10
C VAL A 155 6.38 -6.62 4.39
N LEU A 156 6.10 -7.17 5.59
CA LEU A 156 6.53 -6.49 6.83
C LEU A 156 8.06 -6.52 6.99
N TRP A 157 8.71 -7.61 6.57
CA TRP A 157 10.16 -7.70 6.54
C TRP A 157 10.76 -6.63 5.62
N ALA A 158 10.28 -6.54 4.38
CA ALA A 158 10.77 -5.57 3.42
C ALA A 158 10.51 -4.12 3.84
N LEU A 159 9.34 -3.82 4.41
CA LEU A 159 9.04 -2.51 5.00
C LEU A 159 9.96 -2.22 6.19
N GLY A 160 10.24 -3.21 7.03
CA GLY A 160 11.14 -3.07 8.17
C GLY A 160 12.57 -2.72 7.74
N LEU A 161 13.13 -3.47 6.79
CA LEU A 161 14.44 -3.19 6.21
C LEU A 161 14.47 -1.83 5.49
N SER A 162 13.39 -1.47 4.78
CA SER A 162 13.27 -0.17 4.12
C SER A 162 13.27 1.00 5.12
N MET A 163 12.67 0.83 6.30
CA MET A 163 12.76 1.83 7.38
C MET A 163 14.18 1.95 7.90
N ILE A 164 14.91 0.84 8.07
CA ILE A 164 16.31 0.85 8.49
C ILE A 164 17.19 1.54 7.44
N ALA A 165 16.98 1.25 6.15
CA ALA A 165 17.66 1.93 5.06
C ALA A 165 17.35 3.44 5.07
N LEU A 166 16.07 3.81 5.22
CA LEU A 166 15.65 5.20 5.35
C LEU A 166 16.30 5.89 6.56
N ALA A 167 16.49 5.17 7.68
CA ALA A 167 17.14 5.70 8.88
C ALA A 167 18.59 6.17 8.62
N ALA A 168 19.28 5.57 7.66
CA ALA A 168 20.58 6.02 7.18
C ALA A 168 20.43 7.14 6.13
N LEU A 169 19.52 6.98 5.16
CA LEU A 169 19.35 7.90 4.04
C LEU A 169 18.87 9.30 4.46
N VAL A 170 18.14 9.44 5.57
CA VAL A 170 17.67 10.74 6.08
C VAL A 170 18.80 11.69 6.52
N TRP A 171 20.03 11.19 6.62
CA TRP A 171 21.23 11.99 6.91
C TRP A 171 21.80 12.68 5.67
N LEU A 172 21.44 12.23 4.47
CA LEU A 172 21.83 12.90 3.23
C LEU A 172 21.18 14.29 3.13
N PRO A 173 21.80 15.24 2.38
CA PRO A 173 21.18 16.53 2.15
C PRO A 173 19.83 16.35 1.44
N ARG A 174 18.80 17.08 1.89
CA ARG A 174 17.41 16.91 1.43
C ARG A 174 17.25 16.99 -0.10
N ALA A 175 18.07 17.79 -0.78
CA ALA A 175 18.06 17.94 -2.23
C ALA A 175 18.32 16.63 -2.98
N TRP A 176 19.03 15.66 -2.35
CA TRP A 176 19.38 14.39 -2.96
C TRP A 176 18.31 13.31 -2.82
N LEU A 177 17.40 13.40 -1.84
CA LEU A 177 16.51 12.28 -1.51
C LEU A 177 15.56 11.90 -2.65
N ALA A 178 14.92 12.88 -3.29
CA ALA A 178 14.02 12.62 -4.42
C ALA A 178 14.79 12.17 -5.68
N PRO A 179 15.86 12.86 -6.14
CA PRO A 179 16.66 12.38 -7.26
C PRO A 179 17.23 10.98 -7.04
N LEU A 180 17.70 10.67 -5.82
CA LEU A 180 18.23 9.35 -5.48
C LEU A 180 17.15 8.27 -5.55
N ALA A 181 15.96 8.51 -5.00
CA ALA A 181 14.85 7.57 -5.09
C ALA A 181 14.48 7.27 -6.55
N VAL A 182 14.36 8.30 -7.39
CA VAL A 182 14.06 8.16 -8.81
C VAL A 182 15.18 7.44 -9.55
N ALA A 183 16.45 7.80 -9.28
CA ALA A 183 17.60 7.14 -9.90
C ALA A 183 17.67 5.66 -9.54
N ILE A 184 17.45 5.28 -8.27
CA ILE A 184 17.41 3.87 -7.87
C ILE A 184 16.29 3.15 -8.62
N LEU A 185 15.09 3.72 -8.70
CA LEU A 185 13.97 3.10 -9.43
C LEU A 185 14.30 2.89 -10.92
N LEU A 186 14.81 3.91 -11.59
CA LEU A 186 15.10 3.85 -13.03
C LEU A 186 16.30 2.96 -13.36
N LEU A 187 17.29 2.87 -12.48
CA LEU A 187 18.58 2.24 -12.75
C LEU A 187 18.75 0.87 -12.08
N HIS A 188 17.90 0.48 -11.12
CA HIS A 188 18.05 -0.85 -10.51
C HIS A 188 17.97 -2.01 -11.50
N PRO A 189 17.21 -1.97 -12.63
CA PRO A 189 17.25 -3.07 -13.59
C PRO A 189 18.63 -3.28 -14.23
N LEU A 190 19.54 -2.29 -14.17
CA LEU A 190 20.93 -2.49 -14.60
C LEU A 190 21.71 -3.44 -13.69
N LEU A 191 21.19 -3.75 -12.50
CA LEU A 191 21.78 -4.72 -11.59
C LEU A 191 21.46 -6.16 -12.01
N ASP A 192 20.52 -6.38 -12.93
CA ASP A 192 20.18 -7.70 -13.48
C ASP A 192 21.29 -8.28 -14.39
N ILE A 193 22.34 -7.51 -14.70
CA ILE A 193 23.47 -7.95 -15.56
C ILE A 193 24.27 -9.11 -14.98
N ALA A 194 24.24 -9.30 -13.66
CA ALA A 194 24.96 -10.35 -12.97
C ALA A 194 24.20 -10.77 -11.71
N PRO A 195 24.18 -12.09 -11.40
CA PRO A 195 23.49 -12.56 -10.22
C PRO A 195 24.17 -12.07 -8.95
N PHE A 196 23.36 -11.74 -7.95
CA PHE A 196 23.83 -11.45 -6.61
C PHE A 196 24.24 -12.76 -5.92
N GLY A 197 25.40 -12.76 -5.25
CA GLY A 197 25.82 -13.91 -4.46
C GLY A 197 24.79 -14.25 -3.37
N ALA A 198 24.77 -15.51 -2.91
CA ALA A 198 23.77 -16.05 -1.98
C ALA A 198 23.56 -15.21 -0.69
N GLY A 199 24.55 -14.43 -0.27
CA GLY A 199 24.46 -13.54 0.90
C GLY A 199 23.91 -12.14 0.62
N MET A 200 23.65 -11.76 -0.63
CA MET A 200 23.20 -10.42 -1.03
C MET A 200 21.97 -10.45 -1.95
N SER A 201 21.49 -11.64 -2.32
CA SER A 201 20.32 -11.82 -3.19
C SER A 201 19.10 -11.06 -2.70
N PHE A 202 18.86 -10.99 -1.39
CA PHE A 202 17.76 -10.23 -0.80
C PHE A 202 17.78 -8.71 -1.09
N LEU A 203 18.86 -8.16 -1.66
CA LEU A 203 18.91 -6.76 -2.07
C LEU A 203 18.18 -6.51 -3.40
N HIS A 204 18.27 -7.46 -4.34
CA HIS A 204 17.81 -7.24 -5.71
C HIS A 204 17.01 -8.40 -6.32
N GLU A 205 17.23 -9.62 -5.84
CA GLU A 205 16.64 -10.85 -6.34
C GLU A 205 15.70 -11.50 -5.31
N VAL A 206 14.94 -12.51 -5.75
CA VAL A 206 14.24 -13.39 -4.82
C VAL A 206 15.26 -14.20 -4.03
N GLY A 207 15.40 -13.89 -2.74
CA GLY A 207 16.33 -14.61 -1.87
C GLY A 207 15.74 -15.95 -1.46
N ILE A 208 16.32 -17.06 -1.93
CA ILE A 208 16.05 -18.40 -1.40
C ILE A 208 17.35 -18.94 -0.83
N VAL A 209 17.41 -19.11 0.49
CA VAL A 209 18.61 -19.55 1.19
C VAL A 209 18.28 -20.61 2.24
N GLN A 210 19.17 -21.59 2.37
CA GLN A 210 19.10 -22.57 3.45
C GLN A 210 19.86 -22.01 4.66
N LEU A 211 19.15 -21.79 5.77
CA LEU A 211 19.70 -21.20 6.98
C LEU A 211 19.27 -22.06 8.18
N PHE A 212 20.24 -22.62 8.89
CA PHE A 212 20.03 -23.48 10.06
C PHE A 212 19.04 -24.65 9.81
N GLY A 213 19.08 -25.24 8.61
CA GLY A 213 18.19 -26.34 8.23
C GLY A 213 16.78 -25.92 7.81
N ALA A 214 16.46 -24.62 7.81
CA ALA A 214 15.20 -24.08 7.30
C ALA A 214 15.40 -23.40 5.93
N THR A 215 14.39 -23.51 5.06
CA THR A 215 14.31 -22.74 3.83
C THR A 215 13.77 -21.34 4.14
N VAL A 216 14.57 -20.32 3.86
CA VAL A 216 14.17 -18.91 4.01
C VAL A 216 13.90 -18.33 2.63
N VAL A 217 12.70 -17.75 2.46
CA VAL A 217 12.25 -17.17 1.19
C VAL A 217 11.94 -15.69 1.39
N SER A 218 12.64 -14.83 0.66
CA SER A 218 12.50 -13.37 0.67
C SER A 218 12.16 -12.86 -0.73
N PRO A 219 10.87 -12.83 -1.12
CA PRO A 219 10.47 -12.41 -2.46
C PRO A 219 10.43 -10.89 -2.66
N TYR A 220 10.67 -10.10 -1.61
CA TYR A 220 10.63 -8.64 -1.61
C TYR A 220 12.04 -8.01 -1.46
N PRO A 221 12.86 -7.98 -2.53
CA PRO A 221 14.21 -7.45 -2.43
C PRO A 221 14.26 -5.96 -2.07
N LEU A 222 15.22 -5.59 -1.21
CA LEU A 222 15.24 -4.31 -0.50
C LEU A 222 15.26 -3.07 -1.41
N ILE A 223 16.07 -3.08 -2.47
CA ILE A 223 16.39 -1.88 -3.26
C ILE A 223 15.15 -1.13 -3.77
N PRO A 224 14.23 -1.77 -4.53
CA PRO A 224 13.04 -1.07 -5.03
C PRO A 224 12.11 -0.59 -3.91
N TRP A 225 11.91 -1.38 -2.85
CA TRP A 225 11.01 -1.00 -1.75
C TRP A 225 11.56 0.17 -0.92
N ALA A 226 12.87 0.17 -0.65
CA ALA A 226 13.53 1.29 0.02
C ALA A 226 13.46 2.57 -0.81
N ALA A 227 13.58 2.48 -2.13
CA ALA A 227 13.46 3.62 -3.03
C ALA A 227 12.03 4.20 -3.05
N ILE A 228 11.00 3.36 -3.08
CA ILE A 228 9.59 3.82 -2.99
C ILE A 228 9.33 4.51 -1.66
N MET A 229 9.85 3.96 -0.55
CA MET A 229 9.71 4.58 0.77
C MET A 229 10.47 5.91 0.84
N LEU A 230 11.67 5.99 0.29
CA LEU A 230 12.46 7.22 0.20
C LEU A 230 11.72 8.29 -0.62
N LEU A 231 11.12 7.91 -1.75
CA LEU A 231 10.30 8.80 -2.58
C LEU A 231 9.15 9.39 -1.75
N GLY A 232 8.44 8.56 -1.00
CA GLY A 232 7.37 9.01 -0.11
C GLY A 232 7.87 10.00 0.95
N PHE A 233 9.01 9.72 1.58
CA PHE A 233 9.64 10.63 2.54
C PHE A 233 10.02 11.98 1.89
N ALA A 234 10.60 11.94 0.70
CA ALA A 234 11.02 13.13 -0.05
C ALA A 234 9.83 14.00 -0.53
N MET A 235 8.67 13.40 -0.80
CA MET A 235 7.42 14.10 -1.13
C MET A 235 6.76 14.76 0.10
N GLY A 236 7.07 14.28 1.30
CA GLY A 236 6.47 14.72 2.56
C GLY A 236 6.39 16.25 2.76
N PRO A 237 7.48 17.03 2.55
CA PRO A 237 7.44 18.50 2.68
C PRO A 237 6.41 19.17 1.76
N ALA A 238 6.32 18.71 0.50
CA ALA A 238 5.40 19.28 -0.48
C ALA A 238 3.95 18.90 -0.16
N ILE A 239 3.72 17.68 0.34
CA ILE A 239 2.40 17.23 0.84
C ILE A 239 1.98 18.05 2.05
N GLN A 240 2.84 18.19 3.06
CA GLN A 240 2.54 18.93 4.30
C GLN A 240 2.24 20.40 4.00
N ALA A 241 3.02 21.03 3.11
CA ALA A 241 2.80 22.41 2.69
C ALA A 241 1.57 22.58 1.75
N GLY A 242 0.93 21.50 1.33
CA GLY A 242 -0.19 21.53 0.37
C GLY A 242 0.21 21.96 -1.05
N ARG A 243 1.49 21.81 -1.41
CA ARG A 243 2.00 22.13 -2.76
C ARG A 243 1.67 21.05 -3.79
N LEU A 244 1.44 19.82 -3.35
CA LEU A 244 0.95 18.75 -4.23
C LEU A 244 -0.58 18.79 -4.27
N SER A 245 -1.10 19.40 -5.34
CA SER A 245 -2.53 19.45 -5.64
C SER A 245 -3.00 18.14 -6.29
N ALA A 246 -4.31 17.98 -6.46
CA ALA A 246 -4.87 16.89 -7.26
C ALA A 246 -4.31 16.86 -8.70
N GLY A 247 -4.07 18.03 -9.30
CA GLY A 247 -3.46 18.13 -10.62
C GLY A 247 -2.00 17.68 -10.62
N SER A 248 -1.25 17.98 -9.55
CA SER A 248 0.14 17.53 -9.40
C SER A 248 0.23 16.00 -9.31
N PHE A 249 -0.64 15.39 -8.48
CA PHE A 249 -0.72 13.92 -8.39
C PHE A 249 -1.18 13.29 -9.70
N ALA A 250 -2.16 13.89 -10.39
CA ALA A 250 -2.58 13.40 -11.70
C ALA A 250 -1.44 13.45 -12.73
N GLY A 251 -0.68 14.54 -12.76
CA GLY A 251 0.49 14.70 -13.64
C GLY A 251 1.57 13.65 -13.35
N LEU A 252 1.91 13.42 -12.07
CA LEU A 252 2.85 12.37 -11.68
C LEU A 252 2.35 10.97 -12.08
N GLY A 253 1.05 10.71 -11.87
CA GLY A 253 0.43 9.44 -12.22
C GLY A 253 0.47 9.16 -13.73
N LEU A 254 0.05 10.15 -14.53
CA LEU A 254 0.06 10.06 -15.99
C LEU A 254 1.49 9.95 -16.54
N ALA A 255 2.46 10.69 -15.98
CA ALA A 255 3.85 10.59 -16.39
C ALA A 255 4.44 9.19 -16.12
N ALA A 256 4.15 8.61 -14.95
CA ALA A 256 4.58 7.25 -14.63
C ALA A 256 3.92 6.20 -15.53
N LEU A 257 2.61 6.32 -15.80
CA LEU A 257 1.90 5.42 -16.71
C LEU A 257 2.37 5.56 -18.16
N ALA A 258 2.68 6.78 -18.62
CA ALA A 258 3.26 6.99 -19.94
C ALA A 258 4.64 6.35 -20.05
N GLY A 259 5.48 6.49 -19.01
CA GLY A 259 6.77 5.80 -18.92
C GLY A 259 6.61 4.28 -18.96
N PHE A 260 5.66 3.73 -18.18
CA PHE A 260 5.32 2.30 -18.22
C PHE A 260 4.93 1.86 -19.62
N VAL A 261 3.99 2.55 -20.29
CA VAL A 261 3.55 2.20 -21.64
C VAL A 261 4.72 2.28 -22.64
N ALA A 262 5.58 3.29 -22.55
CA ALA A 262 6.73 3.43 -23.43
C ALA A 262 7.72 2.26 -23.27
N LEU A 263 8.08 1.90 -22.03
CA LEU A 263 8.94 0.74 -21.76
C LEU A 263 8.30 -0.56 -22.22
N ARG A 264 7.00 -0.73 -21.93
CA ARG A 264 6.26 -1.94 -22.28
C ARG A 264 6.12 -2.12 -23.79
N LEU A 265 5.88 -1.06 -24.55
CA LEU A 265 5.85 -1.12 -26.01
C LEU A 265 7.23 -1.39 -26.61
N ALA A 266 8.30 -0.85 -26.01
CA ALA A 266 9.66 -1.15 -26.44
C ALA A 266 10.06 -2.60 -26.14
N ASN A 267 9.62 -3.15 -25.00
CA ASN A 267 9.87 -4.54 -24.58
C ASN A 267 11.37 -4.90 -24.45
N LEU A 268 12.23 -3.92 -24.16
CA LEU A 268 13.70 -4.06 -24.10
C LEU A 268 14.30 -3.83 -22.71
N TYR A 269 13.64 -3.03 -21.86
CA TYR A 269 14.16 -2.61 -20.56
C TYR A 269 13.02 -2.44 -19.56
N GLY A 270 13.32 -2.67 -18.29
CA GLY A 270 12.42 -2.34 -17.16
C GLY A 270 11.77 -3.55 -16.53
N ASP A 271 11.27 -4.51 -17.31
CA ASP A 271 10.78 -5.80 -16.84
C ASP A 271 11.59 -6.96 -17.43
N PRO A 272 12.01 -7.94 -16.61
CA PRO A 272 12.74 -9.11 -17.10
C PRO A 272 11.85 -10.07 -17.91
N ALA A 273 10.52 -9.99 -17.76
CA ALA A 273 9.58 -10.82 -18.51
C ALA A 273 8.98 -10.00 -19.66
N PRO A 274 9.47 -10.13 -20.91
CA PRO A 274 8.88 -9.46 -22.05
C PRO A 274 7.45 -9.94 -22.28
N TRP A 275 6.53 -9.04 -22.63
CA TRP A 275 5.17 -9.43 -23.01
C TRP A 275 5.13 -9.85 -24.49
N SER A 276 4.13 -10.63 -24.84
CA SER A 276 3.83 -11.01 -26.22
C SER A 276 2.32 -11.01 -26.49
N PRO A 277 1.88 -10.73 -27.72
CA PRO A 277 0.48 -10.88 -28.11
C PRO A 277 -0.02 -12.31 -27.84
N GLN A 278 -1.24 -12.40 -27.33
CA GLN A 278 -1.93 -13.66 -27.04
C GLN A 278 -3.05 -13.91 -28.07
N ALA A 279 -3.63 -15.10 -28.04
CA ALA A 279 -4.69 -15.51 -28.97
C ALA A 279 -5.96 -14.63 -28.91
N SER A 280 -6.20 -13.96 -27.78
CA SER A 280 -7.35 -13.07 -27.57
C SER A 280 -6.88 -11.66 -27.19
N PRO A 281 -7.53 -10.59 -27.70
CA PRO A 281 -7.20 -9.21 -27.32
C PRO A 281 -7.22 -8.97 -25.81
N VAL A 282 -8.13 -9.62 -25.08
CA VAL A 282 -8.21 -9.52 -23.62
C VAL A 282 -6.97 -10.14 -22.96
N TYR A 283 -6.53 -11.30 -23.44
CA TYR A 283 -5.31 -11.94 -22.94
C TYR A 283 -4.04 -11.18 -23.34
N SER A 284 -4.03 -10.53 -24.52
CA SER A 284 -2.93 -9.63 -24.91
C SER A 284 -2.84 -8.42 -23.99
N LEU A 285 -3.98 -7.82 -23.62
CA LEU A 285 -4.03 -6.76 -22.62
C LEU A 285 -3.56 -7.25 -21.25
N MET A 286 -4.00 -8.44 -20.83
CA MET A 286 -3.53 -9.06 -19.59
C MET A 286 -2.01 -9.28 -19.62
N ALA A 287 -1.46 -9.81 -20.71
CA ALA A 287 -0.02 -9.96 -20.91
C ALA A 287 0.73 -8.62 -20.83
N PHE A 288 0.18 -7.57 -21.44
CA PHE A 288 0.75 -6.23 -21.43
C PHE A 288 0.87 -5.67 -20.00
N VAL A 289 -0.17 -5.85 -19.17
CA VAL A 289 -0.18 -5.35 -17.77
C VAL A 289 0.32 -6.37 -16.73
N ASN A 290 0.69 -7.58 -17.16
CA ASN A 290 1.29 -8.61 -16.31
C ASN A 290 2.79 -8.36 -16.19
N VAL A 291 3.16 -7.64 -15.14
CA VAL A 291 4.52 -7.18 -14.87
C VAL A 291 5.10 -7.88 -13.64
N THR A 292 6.42 -8.06 -13.63
CA THR A 292 7.14 -8.81 -12.60
C THR A 292 7.11 -8.07 -11.25
N LYS A 293 6.41 -8.67 -10.28
CA LYS A 293 6.29 -8.16 -8.91
C LYS A 293 7.44 -8.59 -7.99
N TYR A 294 8.03 -9.75 -8.26
CA TYR A 294 9.07 -10.36 -7.42
C TYR A 294 10.26 -10.79 -8.31
N PRO A 295 11.39 -10.05 -8.33
CA PRO A 295 11.58 -8.73 -7.72
C PRO A 295 10.67 -7.66 -8.35
N ALA A 296 10.47 -6.52 -7.66
CA ALA A 296 9.64 -5.44 -8.19
C ALA A 296 10.36 -4.77 -9.37
N SER A 297 9.88 -5.01 -10.59
CA SER A 297 10.46 -4.46 -11.82
C SER A 297 10.21 -2.96 -11.95
N LEU A 298 10.97 -2.27 -12.80
CA LEU A 298 10.72 -0.84 -13.07
C LEU A 298 9.31 -0.65 -13.66
N ASP A 299 8.89 -1.51 -14.59
CA ASP A 299 7.55 -1.49 -15.17
C ASP A 299 6.47 -1.66 -14.09
N PHE A 300 6.67 -2.59 -13.15
CA PHE A 300 5.80 -2.78 -11.99
C PHE A 300 5.72 -1.52 -11.13
N THR A 301 6.86 -0.88 -10.82
CA THR A 301 6.86 0.34 -10.00
C THR A 301 6.20 1.52 -10.73
N LEU A 302 6.44 1.71 -12.02
CA LEU A 302 5.81 2.77 -12.81
C LEU A 302 4.30 2.59 -12.94
N LEU A 303 3.85 1.37 -13.25
CA LEU A 303 2.43 1.04 -13.32
C LEU A 303 1.75 1.29 -11.97
N THR A 304 2.29 0.72 -10.89
CA THR A 304 1.64 0.79 -9.58
C THR A 304 1.73 2.19 -8.96
N LEU A 305 2.86 2.88 -9.01
CA LEU A 305 2.98 4.28 -8.55
C LEU A 305 2.11 5.21 -9.39
N GLY A 306 2.02 4.97 -10.70
CA GLY A 306 1.11 5.68 -11.60
C GLY A 306 -0.34 5.61 -11.10
N LEU A 307 -0.84 4.40 -10.88
CA LEU A 307 -2.18 4.17 -10.32
C LEU A 307 -2.35 4.78 -8.93
N ILE A 308 -1.35 4.65 -8.05
CA ILE A 308 -1.40 5.22 -6.69
C ILE A 308 -1.51 6.75 -6.73
N PHE A 309 -0.74 7.42 -7.59
CA PHE A 309 -0.82 8.87 -7.73
C PHE A 309 -2.16 9.32 -8.35
N LEU A 310 -2.72 8.57 -9.29
CA LEU A 310 -4.08 8.85 -9.77
C LEU A 310 -5.14 8.66 -8.67
N LEU A 311 -5.03 7.62 -7.84
CA LEU A 311 -5.91 7.43 -6.67
C LEU A 311 -5.75 8.59 -5.68
N ALA A 312 -4.51 9.01 -5.41
CA ALA A 312 -4.23 10.17 -4.57
C ALA A 312 -4.86 11.45 -5.16
N ALA A 313 -4.80 11.65 -6.48
CA ALA A 313 -5.44 12.78 -7.14
C ALA A 313 -6.95 12.82 -6.89
N VAL A 314 -7.63 11.68 -6.96
CA VAL A 314 -9.08 11.56 -6.68
C VAL A 314 -9.39 11.90 -5.22
N LEU A 315 -8.61 11.34 -4.28
CA LEU A 315 -8.81 11.57 -2.84
C LEU A 315 -8.51 13.03 -2.44
N VAL A 316 -7.49 13.63 -3.04
CA VAL A 316 -7.11 15.04 -2.82
C VAL A 316 -8.09 16.01 -3.48
N ARG A 317 -8.70 15.67 -4.62
CA ARG A 317 -9.68 16.54 -5.33
C ARG A 317 -10.99 16.68 -4.58
N THR A 318 -11.29 15.75 -3.70
CA THR A 318 -12.55 15.72 -2.95
C THR A 318 -12.35 16.00 -1.45
N PRO A 319 -11.48 16.92 -0.99
CA PRO A 319 -11.23 17.07 0.44
C PRO A 319 -12.51 17.53 1.14
N GLY A 320 -12.91 16.86 2.22
CA GLY A 320 -14.01 17.31 3.07
C GLY A 320 -15.45 17.08 2.58
N ARG A 321 -15.71 16.30 1.49
CA ARG A 321 -17.06 15.73 1.28
C ARG A 321 -17.28 14.59 2.27
N PRO A 322 -18.13 14.74 3.30
CA PRO A 322 -18.36 13.68 4.28
C PRO A 322 -19.07 12.54 3.56
N SER A 323 -18.45 11.36 3.54
CA SER A 323 -19.11 10.13 3.15
C SER A 323 -18.75 9.04 4.13
N ALA A 324 -19.71 8.16 4.42
CA ALA A 324 -19.49 7.02 5.30
C ALA A 324 -18.31 6.15 4.83
N VAL A 325 -18.17 5.98 3.51
CA VAL A 325 -17.06 5.25 2.90
C VAL A 325 -15.71 5.87 3.24
N ARG A 326 -15.53 7.19 3.06
CA ARG A 326 -14.24 7.84 3.34
C ARG A 326 -13.90 7.82 4.83
N GLY A 327 -14.90 8.02 5.69
CA GLY A 327 -14.73 7.86 7.12
C GLY A 327 -14.31 6.43 7.48
N ALA A 328 -14.88 5.42 6.81
CA ALA A 328 -14.49 4.04 7.03
C ALA A 328 -13.05 3.75 6.58
N LEU A 329 -12.66 4.22 5.38
CA LEU A 329 -11.29 4.08 4.88
C LEU A 329 -10.28 4.78 5.81
N GLU A 330 -10.60 5.97 6.29
CA GLU A 330 -9.74 6.70 7.22
C GLU A 330 -9.55 5.96 8.54
N VAL A 331 -10.62 5.35 9.08
CA VAL A 331 -10.53 4.50 10.28
C VAL A 331 -9.57 3.34 10.06
N LEU A 332 -9.70 2.62 8.95
CA LEU A 332 -8.80 1.51 8.62
C LEU A 332 -7.36 1.99 8.47
N GLY A 333 -7.14 3.06 7.70
CA GLY A 333 -5.80 3.56 7.39
C GLY A 333 -5.03 4.20 8.54
N ARG A 334 -5.72 4.58 9.64
CA ARG A 334 -5.08 5.06 10.88
C ARG A 334 -4.39 3.94 11.68
N VAL A 335 -4.82 2.69 11.49
CA VAL A 335 -4.32 1.52 12.23
C VAL A 335 -3.96 0.35 11.29
N PRO A 336 -3.12 0.59 10.26
CA PRO A 336 -2.91 -0.35 9.17
C PRO A 336 -2.27 -1.66 9.62
N LEU A 337 -1.31 -1.60 10.55
CA LEU A 337 -0.65 -2.80 11.06
C LEU A 337 -1.58 -3.66 11.90
N PHE A 338 -2.42 -3.06 12.76
CA PHE A 338 -3.42 -3.80 13.52
C PHE A 338 -4.38 -4.60 12.63
N TYR A 339 -4.93 -3.96 11.59
CA TYR A 339 -5.75 -4.66 10.60
C TYR A 339 -4.95 -5.71 9.82
N TYR A 340 -3.70 -5.40 9.44
CA TYR A 340 -2.83 -6.34 8.73
C TYR A 340 -2.67 -7.63 9.52
N LEU A 341 -2.41 -7.55 10.83
CA LEU A 341 -2.34 -8.74 11.68
C LEU A 341 -3.71 -9.44 11.77
N LEU A 342 -4.76 -8.69 12.13
CA LEU A 342 -6.09 -9.25 12.41
C LEU A 342 -6.70 -9.98 11.20
N HIS A 343 -6.62 -9.38 10.01
CA HIS A 343 -7.30 -9.95 8.84
C HIS A 343 -6.68 -11.27 8.39
N PHE A 344 -5.37 -11.49 8.57
CA PHE A 344 -4.73 -12.76 8.25
C PHE A 344 -5.25 -13.88 9.17
N PHE A 345 -5.28 -13.64 10.49
CA PHE A 345 -5.85 -14.59 11.43
C PHE A 345 -7.31 -14.88 11.12
N LEU A 346 -8.10 -13.86 10.78
CA LEU A 346 -9.51 -14.04 10.45
C LEU A 346 -9.71 -14.80 9.13
N ALA A 347 -8.95 -14.47 8.09
CA ALA A 347 -9.01 -15.16 6.80
C ALA A 347 -8.65 -16.64 6.93
N HIS A 348 -7.57 -16.94 7.65
CA HIS A 348 -7.15 -18.32 7.89
C HIS A 348 -8.17 -19.06 8.76
N LEU A 349 -8.69 -18.45 9.84
CA LEU A 349 -9.73 -19.07 10.68
C LEU A 349 -11.00 -19.41 9.87
N ILE A 350 -11.44 -18.51 8.98
CA ILE A 350 -12.59 -18.79 8.11
C ILE A 350 -12.26 -19.92 7.13
N ALA A 351 -11.06 -19.94 6.54
CA ALA A 351 -10.63 -21.02 5.66
C ALA A 351 -10.57 -22.38 6.39
N THR A 352 -10.10 -22.43 7.63
CA THR A 352 -10.17 -23.62 8.49
C THR A 352 -11.61 -24.06 8.73
N GLY A 353 -12.51 -23.12 9.03
CA GLY A 353 -13.94 -23.41 9.22
C GLY A 353 -14.60 -23.96 7.96
N LEU A 354 -14.29 -23.40 6.79
CA LEU A 354 -14.76 -23.89 5.50
C LEU A 354 -14.22 -25.30 5.18
N ALA A 355 -12.95 -25.55 5.50
CA ALA A 355 -12.34 -26.86 5.36
C ALA A 355 -13.01 -27.90 6.26
N LEU A 356 -13.26 -27.56 7.54
CA LEU A 356 -13.99 -28.43 8.48
C LEU A 356 -15.42 -28.71 8.03
N ALA A 357 -16.11 -27.71 7.47
CA ALA A 357 -17.46 -27.88 6.94
C ALA A 357 -17.50 -28.80 5.71
N THR A 358 -16.43 -28.81 4.91
CA THR A 358 -16.35 -29.60 3.66
C THR A 358 -15.81 -31.02 3.90
N TYR A 359 -14.78 -31.15 4.73
CA TYR A 359 -14.02 -32.38 4.91
C TYR A 359 -14.17 -33.00 6.31
N GLY A 360 -14.95 -32.41 7.21
CA GLY A 360 -15.10 -32.89 8.58
C GLY A 360 -13.80 -32.83 9.38
N ALA A 361 -13.65 -33.72 10.37
CA ALA A 361 -12.47 -33.77 11.23
C ALA A 361 -11.17 -34.07 10.48
N GLN A 362 -11.26 -34.67 9.28
CA GLN A 362 -10.13 -34.92 8.39
C GLN A 362 -9.43 -33.61 7.99
N ALA A 363 -10.13 -32.48 7.97
CA ALA A 363 -9.50 -31.18 7.69
C ALA A 363 -8.32 -30.86 8.62
N LEU A 364 -8.39 -31.31 9.88
CA LEU A 364 -7.36 -31.05 10.89
C LEU A 364 -5.99 -31.67 10.54
N SER A 365 -5.92 -32.63 9.61
CA SER A 365 -4.64 -33.21 9.18
C SER A 365 -3.85 -32.30 8.24
N PHE A 366 -4.49 -31.32 7.58
CA PHE A 366 -3.86 -30.49 6.57
C PHE A 366 -4.00 -28.98 6.78
N VAL A 367 -5.02 -28.48 7.48
CA VAL A 367 -5.23 -27.03 7.68
C VAL A 367 -4.14 -26.34 8.52
N PHE A 368 -3.31 -27.10 9.24
CA PHE A 368 -2.15 -26.60 9.98
C PHE A 368 -0.81 -26.83 9.26
N THR A 369 -0.88 -27.37 8.05
CA THR A 369 0.25 -27.46 7.13
C THR A 369 0.32 -26.15 6.35
N PRO A 370 1.52 -25.63 6.01
CA PRO A 370 1.65 -24.50 5.10
C PRO A 370 0.79 -24.69 3.85
N TYR A 371 -0.03 -23.70 3.53
CA TYR A 371 -0.85 -23.75 2.32
C TYR A 371 0.07 -23.73 1.08
N PRO A 372 -0.27 -24.40 -0.02
CA PRO A 372 0.55 -24.40 -1.23
C PRO A 372 0.78 -23.01 -1.83
N SER A 373 -0.20 -22.13 -1.73
CA SER A 373 -0.10 -20.70 -2.08
C SER A 373 0.96 -19.94 -1.27
N LEU A 374 1.36 -20.47 -0.12
CA LEU A 374 2.36 -19.93 0.81
C LEU A 374 3.61 -20.83 0.88
N GLY A 375 3.88 -21.60 -0.18
CA GLY A 375 5.09 -22.43 -0.30
C GLY A 375 5.01 -23.78 0.41
N GLY A 376 3.81 -24.25 0.75
CA GLY A 376 3.60 -25.58 1.31
C GLY A 376 3.49 -26.72 0.29
N PRO A 377 3.55 -27.97 0.75
CA PRO A 377 3.43 -29.16 -0.11
C PRO A 377 2.00 -29.32 -0.63
N LYS A 378 1.84 -29.40 -1.95
CA LYS A 378 0.52 -29.59 -2.59
C LYS A 378 -0.11 -30.93 -2.21
N GLU A 379 0.72 -31.94 -2.01
CA GLU A 379 0.34 -33.33 -1.73
C GLU A 379 -0.30 -33.50 -0.34
N ALA A 380 -0.10 -32.52 0.55
CA ALA A 380 -0.73 -32.53 1.87
C ALA A 380 -2.22 -32.14 1.84
N PHE A 381 -2.71 -31.59 0.71
CA PHE A 381 -4.07 -31.10 0.58
C PHE A 381 -4.88 -31.98 -0.40
N PRO A 382 -6.20 -32.15 -0.18
CA PRO A 382 -7.07 -32.77 -1.18
C PRO A 382 -6.99 -32.08 -2.53
N ALA A 383 -7.06 -32.84 -3.62
CA ALA A 383 -6.93 -32.30 -4.98
C ALA A 383 -8.04 -31.27 -5.34
N ASP A 384 -9.19 -31.35 -4.68
CA ASP A 384 -10.33 -30.46 -4.86
C ASP A 384 -10.41 -29.34 -3.80
N PHE A 385 -9.39 -29.23 -2.92
CA PHE A 385 -9.36 -28.30 -1.80
C PHE A 385 -9.56 -26.84 -2.22
N GLY A 386 -10.42 -26.15 -1.48
CA GLY A 386 -10.80 -24.75 -1.71
C GLY A 386 -12.09 -24.58 -2.52
N HIS A 387 -12.42 -23.33 -2.78
CA HIS A 387 -13.69 -22.89 -3.33
C HIS A 387 -13.52 -21.97 -4.55
N GLY A 388 -14.64 -21.67 -5.23
CA GLY A 388 -14.66 -20.73 -6.35
C GLY A 388 -14.55 -19.27 -5.91
N LEU A 389 -14.40 -18.37 -6.89
CA LEU A 389 -14.20 -16.92 -6.66
C LEU A 389 -15.37 -16.24 -5.92
N LEU A 390 -16.60 -16.71 -6.09
CA LEU A 390 -17.74 -16.15 -5.37
C LEU A 390 -17.56 -16.31 -3.85
N THR A 391 -17.14 -17.49 -3.40
CA THR A 391 -16.84 -17.73 -1.98
C THR A 391 -15.69 -16.85 -1.49
N VAL A 392 -14.65 -16.68 -2.31
CA VAL A 392 -13.52 -15.77 -2.00
C VAL A 392 -14.04 -14.35 -1.76
N TYR A 393 -14.91 -13.82 -2.63
CA TYR A 393 -15.46 -12.47 -2.48
C TYR A 393 -16.36 -12.33 -1.26
N VAL A 394 -17.20 -13.33 -0.97
CA VAL A 394 -18.04 -13.34 0.24
C VAL A 394 -17.16 -13.33 1.50
N VAL A 395 -16.16 -14.22 1.58
CA VAL A 395 -15.24 -14.27 2.72
C VAL A 395 -14.47 -12.97 2.86
N TRP A 396 -14.00 -12.39 1.75
CA TRP A 396 -13.32 -11.09 1.75
C TRP A 396 -14.20 -9.98 2.35
N LEU A 397 -15.45 -9.87 1.93
CA LEU A 397 -16.39 -8.88 2.48
C LEU A 397 -16.64 -9.10 3.98
N VAL A 398 -16.78 -10.37 4.41
CA VAL A 398 -16.93 -10.72 5.83
C VAL A 398 -15.69 -10.30 6.63
N VAL A 399 -14.49 -10.61 6.14
CA VAL A 399 -13.23 -10.24 6.79
C VAL A 399 -13.14 -8.73 6.97
N VAL A 400 -13.41 -7.96 5.90
CA VAL A 400 -13.40 -6.48 5.95
C VAL A 400 -14.44 -5.95 6.95
N ALA A 401 -15.66 -6.49 6.92
CA ALA A 401 -16.76 -6.06 7.78
C ALA A 401 -16.48 -6.32 9.27
N VAL A 402 -15.87 -7.47 9.61
CA VAL A 402 -15.51 -7.82 10.99
C VAL A 402 -14.29 -7.03 11.49
N CYS A 403 -13.31 -6.79 10.62
CA CYS A 403 -12.14 -5.99 10.97
C CYS A 403 -12.48 -4.52 11.26
N TYR A 404 -13.50 -3.96 10.59
CA TYR A 404 -13.88 -2.55 10.73
C TYR A 404 -14.18 -2.11 12.18
N PRO A 405 -15.11 -2.72 12.94
CA PRO A 405 -15.39 -2.32 14.31
C PRO A 405 -14.18 -2.48 15.25
N ALA A 406 -13.37 -3.51 15.06
CA ALA A 406 -12.12 -3.70 15.81
C ALA A 406 -11.12 -2.57 15.55
N CYS A 407 -10.95 -2.17 14.28
CA CYS A 407 -10.11 -1.04 13.90
C CYS A 407 -10.64 0.29 14.44
N LEU A 408 -11.96 0.49 14.41
CA LEU A 408 -12.60 1.67 14.99
C LEU A 408 -12.34 1.78 16.49
N TRP A 409 -12.49 0.68 17.22
CA TRP A 409 -12.17 0.61 18.64
C TRP A 409 -10.68 0.92 18.87
N PHE A 410 -9.78 0.25 18.15
CA PHE A 410 -8.34 0.42 18.34
C PHE A 410 -7.86 1.85 17.99
N ALA A 411 -8.42 2.46 16.95
CA ALA A 411 -8.17 3.85 16.59
C ALA A 411 -8.58 4.82 17.72
N LYS A 412 -9.72 4.58 18.38
CA LYS A 412 -10.15 5.36 19.55
C LYS A 412 -9.23 5.15 20.76
N VAL A 413 -8.74 3.93 20.99
CA VAL A 413 -7.76 3.64 22.05
C VAL A 413 -6.45 4.41 21.80
N LYS A 414 -5.92 4.35 20.58
CA LYS A 414 -4.70 5.04 20.16
C LYS A 414 -4.81 6.56 20.25
N ALA A 415 -6.01 7.12 20.04
CA ALA A 415 -6.26 8.55 20.21
C ALA A 415 -6.25 8.99 21.69
N ARG A 416 -6.66 8.10 22.61
CA ARG A 416 -6.82 8.42 24.05
C ARG A 416 -5.59 8.08 24.88
N ARG A 417 -4.77 7.12 24.46
CA ARG A 417 -3.63 6.59 25.25
C ARG A 417 -2.30 6.91 24.57
N ARG A 418 -1.27 7.19 25.38
CA ARG A 418 0.11 7.48 24.93
C ARG A 418 1.12 6.39 25.33
N ALA A 419 0.70 5.13 25.38
CA ALA A 419 1.61 4.02 25.67
C ALA A 419 2.65 3.86 24.55
N TRP A 420 3.89 3.51 24.90
CA TRP A 420 5.01 3.43 23.94
C TRP A 420 4.69 2.48 22.77
N TRP A 421 4.11 1.32 23.04
CA TRP A 421 3.80 0.28 22.05
C TRP A 421 2.69 0.69 21.06
N LEU A 422 1.81 1.64 21.41
CA LEU A 422 0.77 2.15 20.49
C LEU A 422 1.37 2.91 19.31
N SER A 423 2.56 3.48 19.50
CA SER A 423 3.29 4.11 18.41
C SER A 423 3.86 3.07 17.44
N TYR A 424 3.98 1.80 17.83
CA TYR A 424 4.51 0.71 17.01
C TYR A 424 3.41 -0.10 16.29
N LEU A 425 2.14 0.03 16.72
CA LEU A 425 0.96 -0.62 16.10
C LEU A 425 0.11 0.31 15.22
#